data_AF-A0A0B7B7R1-F1
#
_entry.id   AF-A0A0B7B7R1-F1
#
_cell.length_a   1.000
_cell.length_b   1.000
_cell.length_c   1.000
_cell.angle_alpha   90.00
_cell.angle_beta   90.00
_cell.angle_gamma   90.00
#
_symmetry.space_group_name_H-M   'P 1'
#
loop_
_entity.id
_entity.type
_entity.pdbx_description
1 polymer ?
#
loop_
_entity_poly.entity_id
_entity_poly.type
_entity_poly.pdbx_seq_one_letter_code
_entity_poly.pdbx_strand_id
1 'polypeptide(L)'
;MQTVSHTIANIYSINFILTVCKQSPIDLGVVLDSSSSIHPKDFKKAISFLQDFLERFEVNNGPDGVRVSIITYGKGIYPEDGFNLTTYNSKEEVLDAVGQIPHRAGLYTDTGKAIKYLHEVQFAPDVVRPYAEHVALVVTDGNSQEWRLTKQMAEETREDGIKVFAIGVGSGVREEELLNIAGDESRVTKVNNYNELDLITETLAAQTCIQKEKPTTTELPKTEKCGEKTPTDLYYVFNPVTLGLDATAWTTSFISNTIKSEDLDVGFRYGVISGSCPDDEGFDLDEYDSVDDIRERLQQYDTNRLPQLVERLLNDGYSEEKGGRTEARKVAVIVSSGDSKEVDELSDRVAELIENGVTVFIADPSGEGLTVDGATPLTGRSSRLQSETLIGLLCPTK
;
A
#
# COMPACT_ATOMS: atom_id res chain seq x y z
N MET A 1 -65.13 19.42 -14.41
CA MET A 1 -64.89 18.71 -13.13
C MET A 1 -64.42 17.31 -13.51
N GLN A 2 -63.10 17.06 -13.47
CA GLN A 2 -62.43 16.26 -12.43
C GLN A 2 -62.95 14.80 -12.46
N THR A 3 -62.17 13.74 -12.68
CA THR A 3 -60.84 13.44 -12.13
C THR A 3 -60.17 12.25 -12.84
N VAL A 4 -58.87 12.41 -13.10
CA VAL A 4 -57.73 11.52 -12.79
C VAL A 4 -57.68 10.10 -13.40
N SER A 5 -56.84 10.00 -14.43
CA SER A 5 -56.08 8.81 -14.83
C SER A 5 -55.04 8.47 -13.74
N HIS A 6 -55.06 7.25 -13.22
CA HIS A 6 -53.98 6.72 -12.38
C HIS A 6 -52.89 6.12 -13.28
N THR A 7 -51.84 6.89 -13.49
CA THR A 7 -50.58 6.40 -14.05
C THR A 7 -49.79 5.74 -12.93
N ILE A 8 -49.43 4.47 -13.12
CA ILE A 8 -48.58 3.69 -12.23
C ILE A 8 -47.20 4.37 -12.16
N ALA A 9 -46.77 4.69 -10.94
CA ALA A 9 -45.46 5.26 -10.65
C ALA A 9 -44.37 4.23 -10.96
N ASN A 10 -43.44 4.63 -11.83
CA ASN A 10 -42.18 3.94 -12.08
C ASN A 10 -41.31 4.13 -10.84
N ILE A 11 -41.18 3.09 -10.00
CA ILE A 11 -40.23 3.09 -8.89
C ILE A 11 -38.88 2.70 -9.49
N TYR A 12 -38.03 3.71 -9.73
CA TYR A 12 -36.60 3.48 -9.81
C TYR A 12 -36.13 3.03 -8.43
N SER A 13 -35.97 1.72 -8.26
CA SER A 13 -35.18 1.18 -7.15
C SER A 13 -33.74 1.59 -7.40
N ILE A 14 -33.33 2.72 -6.82
CA ILE A 14 -31.92 3.00 -6.60
C ILE A 14 -31.47 1.97 -5.58
N ASN A 15 -30.87 0.87 -6.06
CA ASN A 15 -30.09 0.00 -5.20
C ASN A 15 -28.94 0.85 -4.66
N PHE A 16 -29.11 1.35 -3.43
CA PHE A 16 -28.01 1.80 -2.60
C PHE A 16 -27.14 0.56 -2.35
N ILE A 17 -26.17 0.33 -3.22
CA ILE A 17 -25.05 -0.53 -2.87
C ILE A 17 -24.33 0.24 -1.77
N LEU A 18 -24.42 -0.28 -0.56
CA LEU A 18 -23.54 0.12 0.52
C LEU A 18 -22.15 -0.32 0.06
N THR A 19 -21.46 0.57 -0.65
CA THR A 19 -20.12 0.32 -1.19
C THR A 19 -19.17 0.32 -0.01
N VAL A 20 -19.02 -0.86 0.59
CA VAL A 20 -17.96 -1.11 1.57
C VAL A 20 -16.65 -1.02 0.79
N CYS A 21 -15.80 -0.04 1.14
CA CYS A 21 -14.43 0.04 0.67
C CYS A 21 -13.77 -1.32 0.98
N LYS A 22 -13.52 -2.16 -0.03
CA LYS A 22 -12.79 -3.42 0.16
C LYS A 22 -11.32 -3.05 0.26
N GLN A 23 -10.96 -2.52 1.43
CA GLN A 23 -9.82 -1.65 1.60
C GLN A 23 -8.51 -2.44 1.48
N SER A 24 -7.72 -2.15 0.44
CA SER A 24 -6.27 -2.37 0.55
C SER A 24 -5.75 -1.38 1.61
N PRO A 25 -4.74 -1.73 2.42
CA PRO A 25 -4.21 -0.81 3.42
C PRO A 25 -3.84 0.53 2.79
N ILE A 26 -4.24 1.63 3.44
CA ILE A 26 -3.98 3.00 2.97
C ILE A 26 -3.27 3.80 4.06
N ASP A 27 -2.19 4.46 3.70
CA ASP A 27 -1.65 5.58 4.47
C ASP A 27 -2.14 6.88 3.83
N LEU A 28 -2.99 7.60 4.57
CA LEU A 28 -3.69 8.79 4.11
C LEU A 28 -3.16 10.03 4.84
N GLY A 29 -2.53 10.94 4.12
CA GLY A 29 -2.10 12.23 4.64
C GLY A 29 -3.05 13.35 4.25
N VAL A 30 -3.41 14.22 5.18
CA VAL A 30 -4.26 15.39 4.93
C VAL A 30 -3.47 16.66 5.19
N VAL A 31 -3.47 17.56 4.21
CA VAL A 31 -2.91 18.91 4.30
C VAL A 31 -4.07 19.89 4.28
N LEU A 32 -4.36 20.49 5.44
CA LEU A 32 -5.52 21.36 5.63
C LEU A 32 -5.11 22.83 5.75
N ASP A 33 -5.61 23.66 4.86
CA ASP A 33 -5.43 25.10 4.91
C ASP A 33 -6.15 25.70 6.14
N SER A 34 -5.38 26.42 6.96
CA SER A 34 -5.81 27.15 8.14
C SER A 34 -5.43 28.64 8.04
N SER A 35 -5.35 29.15 6.81
CA SER A 35 -5.07 30.56 6.54
C SER A 35 -6.22 31.49 6.96
N SER A 36 -5.93 32.79 6.98
CA SER A 36 -6.84 33.85 7.43
C SER A 36 -7.92 34.21 6.41
N SER A 37 -7.84 33.73 5.17
CA SER A 37 -8.91 33.86 4.16
C SER A 37 -10.15 33.04 4.55
N ILE A 38 -9.92 31.93 5.26
CA ILE A 38 -10.96 31.02 5.70
C ILE A 38 -11.63 31.61 6.95
N HIS A 39 -12.94 31.81 6.91
CA HIS A 39 -13.67 32.23 8.10
C HIS A 39 -13.75 31.08 9.13
N PRO A 40 -13.75 31.37 10.44
CA PRO A 40 -13.82 30.32 11.48
C PRO A 40 -15.01 29.36 11.35
N LYS A 41 -16.14 29.85 10.83
CA LYS A 41 -17.33 29.01 10.56
C LYS A 41 -17.12 28.05 9.39
N ASP A 42 -16.34 28.46 8.40
CA ASP A 42 -16.03 27.67 7.23
C ASP A 42 -14.92 26.66 7.51
N PHE A 43 -13.92 27.04 8.33
CA PHE A 43 -12.95 26.08 8.85
C PHE A 43 -13.62 24.95 9.62
N LYS A 44 -14.63 25.24 10.45
CA LYS A 44 -15.42 24.20 11.13
C LYS A 44 -16.10 23.24 10.16
N LYS A 45 -16.57 23.72 9.01
CA LYS A 45 -17.15 22.84 7.98
C LYS A 45 -16.08 21.99 7.30
N ALA A 46 -14.87 22.51 7.10
CA ALA A 46 -13.75 21.71 6.62
C ALA A 46 -13.41 20.57 7.61
N ILE A 47 -13.45 20.85 8.92
CA ILE A 47 -13.29 19.83 9.97
C ILE A 47 -14.42 18.79 9.90
N SER A 48 -15.69 19.21 9.82
CA SER A 48 -16.82 18.28 9.68
C SER A 48 -16.72 17.43 8.43
N PHE A 49 -16.36 18.03 7.29
CA PHE A 49 -16.09 17.32 6.05
C PHE A 49 -15.02 16.24 6.22
N LEU A 50 -13.90 16.56 6.89
CA LEU A 50 -12.84 15.57 7.14
C LEU A 50 -13.33 14.43 8.05
N GLN A 51 -14.14 14.72 9.08
CA GLN A 51 -14.73 13.68 9.92
C GLN A 51 -15.66 12.77 9.09
N ASP A 52 -16.56 13.35 8.29
CA ASP A 52 -17.52 12.62 7.46
C ASP A 52 -16.83 11.80 6.35
N PHE A 53 -15.73 12.33 5.79
CA PHE A 53 -14.86 11.64 4.85
C PHE A 53 -14.16 10.46 5.51
N LEU A 54 -13.54 10.67 6.68
CA LEU A 54 -12.83 9.63 7.42
C LEU A 54 -13.76 8.53 7.95
N GLU A 55 -15.03 8.85 8.19
CA GLU A 55 -16.05 7.87 8.57
C GLU A 55 -16.22 6.76 7.52
N ARG A 56 -15.90 7.04 6.24
CA ARG A 56 -16.06 6.08 5.12
C ARG A 56 -14.97 5.04 5.01
N PHE A 57 -13.94 5.14 5.84
CA PHE A 57 -12.82 4.22 5.85
C PHE A 57 -12.79 3.37 7.11
N GLU A 58 -12.15 2.20 7.03
CA GLU A 58 -11.85 1.38 8.19
C GLU A 58 -10.53 1.87 8.83
N VAL A 59 -10.61 3.00 9.54
CA VAL A 59 -9.45 3.60 10.22
C VAL A 59 -9.04 2.76 11.43
N ASN A 60 -7.85 2.17 11.33
CA ASN A 60 -7.19 1.41 12.40
C ASN A 60 -5.71 1.23 12.05
N ASN A 61 -4.87 1.01 13.07
CA ASN A 61 -3.42 0.81 12.90
C ASN A 61 -3.05 -0.66 12.56
N GLY A 62 -4.03 -1.48 12.19
CA GLY A 62 -3.81 -2.86 11.75
C GLY A 62 -3.19 -2.96 10.35
N PRO A 63 -2.70 -4.14 9.95
CA PRO A 63 -2.03 -4.35 8.68
C PRO A 63 -2.94 -4.05 7.48
N ASP A 64 -4.25 -4.22 7.60
CA ASP A 64 -5.24 -3.98 6.52
C ASP A 64 -5.97 -2.63 6.65
N GLY A 65 -5.74 -1.88 7.73
CA GLY A 65 -6.48 -0.67 8.05
C GLY A 65 -5.99 0.59 7.32
N VAL A 66 -6.75 1.67 7.49
CA VAL A 66 -6.31 3.03 7.13
C VAL A 66 -5.60 3.69 8.29
N ARG A 67 -4.40 4.19 8.02
CA ARG A 67 -3.68 5.10 8.92
C ARG A 67 -3.81 6.51 8.38
N VAL A 68 -4.02 7.47 9.27
CA VAL A 68 -4.30 8.87 8.90
C VAL A 68 -3.28 9.78 9.55
N SER A 69 -2.73 10.71 8.77
CA SER A 69 -1.95 11.83 9.27
C SER A 69 -2.60 13.13 8.83
N ILE A 70 -2.50 14.18 9.63
CA ILE A 70 -3.03 15.50 9.32
C ILE A 70 -2.00 16.55 9.69
N ILE A 71 -1.84 17.56 8.83
CA ILE A 71 -1.15 18.81 9.17
C ILE A 71 -2.02 19.98 8.76
N THR A 72 -1.95 21.07 9.51
CA THR A 72 -2.52 22.35 9.11
C THR A 72 -1.43 23.36 8.76
N TYR A 73 -1.77 24.31 7.89
CA TYR A 73 -0.80 25.32 7.46
C TYR A 73 -1.44 26.70 7.23
N GLY A 74 -0.59 27.71 7.12
CA GLY A 74 -0.97 29.10 6.85
C GLY A 74 0.29 29.93 6.64
N LYS A 75 0.69 30.73 7.66
CA LYS A 75 1.99 31.43 7.70
C LYS A 75 3.11 30.46 8.16
N GLY A 76 3.21 29.31 7.54
CA GLY A 76 4.02 28.16 7.96
C GLY A 76 3.18 26.92 8.25
N ILE A 77 3.84 25.88 8.74
CA ILE A 77 3.22 24.60 9.14
C ILE A 77 2.92 24.59 10.64
N TYR A 78 1.85 23.92 11.06
CA TYR A 78 1.48 23.75 12.47
C TYR A 78 1.38 22.26 12.84
N PRO A 79 2.50 21.53 12.94
CA PRO A 79 2.48 20.10 13.26
C PRO A 79 1.83 19.79 14.60
N GLU A 80 1.89 20.72 15.57
CA GLU A 80 1.31 20.55 16.90
C GLU A 80 -0.22 20.51 16.92
N ASP A 81 -0.86 20.98 15.84
CA ASP A 81 -2.31 20.95 15.67
C ASP A 81 -2.80 19.66 15.01
N GLY A 82 -1.87 18.89 14.43
CA GLY A 82 -2.14 17.67 13.69
C GLY A 82 -1.58 16.42 14.37
N PHE A 83 -1.38 15.38 13.58
CA PHE A 83 -0.84 14.10 14.05
C PHE A 83 -0.30 13.26 12.88
N ASN A 84 0.57 12.30 13.19
CA ASN A 84 1.21 11.40 12.22
C ASN A 84 0.46 10.07 12.08
N LEU A 85 0.78 9.30 11.03
CA LEU A 85 0.15 8.02 10.68
C LEU A 85 0.11 6.99 11.84
N THR A 86 1.06 7.07 12.76
CA THR A 86 1.24 6.12 13.88
C THR A 86 0.68 6.62 15.21
N THR A 87 0.03 7.80 15.25
CA THR A 87 -0.35 8.47 16.51
C THR A 87 -1.55 7.81 17.18
N TYR A 88 -2.58 7.47 16.40
CA TYR A 88 -3.85 6.93 16.91
C TYR A 88 -4.09 5.52 16.38
N ASN A 89 -4.78 4.70 17.17
CA ASN A 89 -4.97 3.29 16.86
C ASN A 89 -6.41 2.97 16.42
N SER A 90 -7.35 3.89 16.63
CA SER A 90 -8.77 3.70 16.34
C SER A 90 -9.37 4.88 15.57
N LYS A 91 -10.45 4.59 14.83
CA LYS A 91 -11.26 5.61 14.14
C LYS A 91 -11.76 6.70 15.10
N GLU A 92 -12.28 6.31 16.27
CA GLU A 92 -12.84 7.25 17.25
C GLU A 92 -11.80 8.28 17.70
N GLU A 93 -10.59 7.84 18.05
CA GLU A 93 -9.49 8.74 18.42
C GLU A 93 -9.10 9.69 17.28
N VAL A 94 -9.06 9.19 16.04
CA VAL A 94 -8.77 10.02 14.86
C VAL A 94 -9.85 11.08 14.66
N LEU A 95 -11.12 10.71 14.70
CA LEU A 95 -12.25 11.64 14.51
C LEU A 95 -12.32 12.69 15.63
N ASP A 96 -12.06 12.29 16.88
CA ASP A 96 -12.01 13.20 18.02
C ASP A 96 -10.84 14.18 17.92
N ALA A 97 -9.68 13.71 17.45
CA ALA A 97 -8.51 14.56 17.22
C ALA A 97 -8.76 15.56 16.09
N VAL A 98 -9.35 15.13 14.97
CA VAL A 98 -9.76 16.00 13.85
C VAL A 98 -10.71 17.10 14.35
N GLY A 99 -11.69 16.74 15.19
CA GLY A 99 -12.65 17.68 15.76
C GLY A 99 -12.04 18.77 16.65
N GLN A 100 -10.82 18.56 17.15
CA GLN A 100 -10.11 19.46 18.06
C GLN A 100 -9.08 20.37 17.37
N ILE A 101 -8.85 20.20 16.06
CA ILE A 101 -7.88 21.00 15.31
C ILE A 101 -8.29 22.49 15.34
N PRO A 102 -7.42 23.40 15.84
CA PRO A 102 -7.73 24.81 15.93
C PRO A 102 -7.58 25.53 14.57
N HIS A 103 -8.42 26.53 14.33
CA HIS A 103 -8.21 27.47 13.23
C HIS A 103 -7.16 28.53 13.63
N ARG A 104 -5.95 28.42 13.09
CA ARG A 104 -4.83 29.34 13.37
C ARG A 104 -4.94 30.68 12.65
N ALA A 105 -5.74 30.78 11.59
CA ALA A 105 -5.91 31.98 10.76
C ALA A 105 -4.56 32.60 10.33
N GLY A 106 -3.67 31.80 9.74
CA GLY A 106 -2.36 32.27 9.28
C GLY A 106 -2.46 33.26 8.12
N LEU A 107 -1.66 34.33 8.13
CA LEU A 107 -1.77 35.42 7.13
C LEU A 107 -1.39 35.04 5.68
N TYR A 108 -0.84 33.84 5.45
CA TYR A 108 -0.44 33.33 4.14
C TYR A 108 -0.95 31.90 3.94
N THR A 109 -0.70 31.34 2.76
CA THR A 109 -1.12 30.03 2.28
C THR A 109 0.13 29.28 1.81
N ASP A 110 0.99 28.85 2.74
CA ASP A 110 2.26 28.19 2.43
C ASP A 110 2.09 26.72 1.99
N THR A 111 1.29 26.46 0.95
CA THR A 111 0.94 25.09 0.49
C THR A 111 2.17 24.26 0.14
N GLY A 112 3.19 24.87 -0.48
CA GLY A 112 4.43 24.17 -0.83
C GLY A 112 5.20 23.66 0.39
N LYS A 113 5.25 24.43 1.49
CA LYS A 113 5.87 23.97 2.75
C LYS A 113 5.06 22.85 3.40
N ALA A 114 3.74 22.90 3.28
CA ALA A 114 2.84 21.90 3.82
C ALA A 114 3.00 20.55 3.09
N ILE A 115 3.03 20.56 1.76
CA ILE A 115 3.30 19.37 0.94
C ILE A 115 4.71 18.84 1.23
N LYS A 116 5.69 19.73 1.37
CA LYS A 116 7.06 19.33 1.76
C LYS A 116 7.09 18.57 3.09
N TYR A 117 6.41 19.10 4.10
CA TYR A 117 6.36 18.43 5.40
C TYR A 117 5.62 17.08 5.33
N LEU A 118 4.52 16.99 4.57
CA LEU A 118 3.84 15.73 4.33
C LEU A 118 4.81 14.71 3.72
N HIS A 119 5.53 15.09 2.67
CA HIS A 119 6.47 14.22 1.98
C HIS A 119 7.66 13.79 2.84
N GLU A 120 8.38 14.74 3.44
CA GLU A 120 9.64 14.45 4.14
C GLU A 120 9.45 13.88 5.55
N VAL A 121 8.28 14.11 6.19
CA VAL A 121 8.06 13.74 7.60
C VAL A 121 6.93 12.74 7.76
N GLN A 122 5.75 13.02 7.20
CA GLN A 122 4.60 12.13 7.41
C GLN A 122 4.63 10.90 6.51
N PHE A 123 5.24 11.04 5.34
CA PHE A 123 5.40 10.00 4.33
C PHE A 123 6.84 9.54 4.17
N ALA A 124 7.69 9.81 5.17
CA ALA A 124 9.05 9.30 5.18
C ALA A 124 9.06 7.76 5.06
N PRO A 125 10.05 7.16 4.35
CA PRO A 125 10.09 5.72 4.10
C PRO A 125 10.01 4.82 5.35
N ASP A 126 10.49 5.30 6.50
CA ASP A 126 10.46 4.61 7.79
C ASP A 126 9.13 4.79 8.55
N VAL A 127 8.25 5.67 8.09
CA VAL A 127 6.94 5.95 8.68
C VAL A 127 5.81 5.23 7.94
N VAL A 128 5.87 5.19 6.60
CA VAL A 128 4.82 4.59 5.77
C VAL A 128 4.93 3.06 5.70
N ARG A 129 3.79 2.41 5.51
CA ARG A 129 3.72 0.99 5.20
C ARG A 129 4.07 0.83 3.73
N PRO A 130 5.15 0.13 3.37
CA PRO A 130 5.58 0.05 1.98
C PRO A 130 4.66 -0.82 1.12
N TYR A 131 3.76 -1.60 1.74
CA TYR A 131 2.73 -2.41 1.06
C TYR A 131 1.37 -1.71 0.98
N ALA A 132 1.20 -0.58 1.67
CA ALA A 132 -0.01 0.23 1.65
C ALA A 132 -0.02 1.17 0.44
N GLU A 133 -1.21 1.57 0.02
CA GLU A 133 -1.38 2.66 -0.92
C GLU A 133 -1.14 3.99 -0.20
N HIS A 134 -0.42 4.89 -0.86
CA HIS A 134 -0.10 6.19 -0.29
C HIS A 134 -0.97 7.26 -0.95
N VAL A 135 -1.78 7.94 -0.16
CA VAL A 135 -2.74 8.94 -0.64
C VAL A 135 -2.54 10.23 0.14
N ALA A 136 -2.50 11.37 -0.56
CA ALA A 136 -2.48 12.69 0.05
C ALA A 136 -3.72 13.48 -0.37
N LEU A 137 -4.35 14.17 0.57
CA LEU A 137 -5.49 15.05 0.36
C LEU A 137 -5.11 16.48 0.75
N VAL A 138 -5.05 17.39 -0.22
CA VAL A 138 -4.75 18.81 0.00
C VAL A 138 -6.03 19.62 -0.11
N VAL A 139 -6.42 20.33 0.94
CA VAL A 139 -7.63 21.17 0.99
C VAL A 139 -7.23 22.63 1.16
N THR A 140 -7.59 23.50 0.20
CA THR A 140 -7.21 24.92 0.22
C THR A 140 -8.27 25.84 -0.41
N ASP A 141 -8.35 27.10 0.05
CA ASP A 141 -9.21 28.14 -0.53
C ASP A 141 -8.43 29.21 -1.33
N GLY A 142 -7.11 29.12 -1.33
CA GLY A 142 -6.21 30.14 -1.86
C GLY A 142 -5.09 29.57 -2.73
N ASN A 143 -4.44 30.46 -3.48
CA ASN A 143 -3.22 30.10 -4.20
C ASN A 143 -2.03 30.23 -3.26
N SER A 144 -1.08 29.31 -3.38
CA SER A 144 0.18 29.42 -2.66
C SER A 144 0.94 30.68 -3.07
N GLN A 145 1.50 31.40 -2.08
CA GLN A 145 2.44 32.49 -2.34
C GLN A 145 3.78 31.95 -2.86
N GLU A 146 4.03 30.65 -2.72
CA GLU A 146 5.22 29.93 -3.19
C GLU A 146 4.86 28.86 -4.23
N TRP A 147 4.07 29.21 -5.26
CA TRP A 147 3.57 28.28 -6.28
C TRP A 147 4.65 27.40 -6.94
N ARG A 148 5.89 27.90 -7.09
CA ARG A 148 7.02 27.11 -7.62
C ARG A 148 7.40 25.97 -6.69
N LEU A 149 7.44 26.25 -5.38
CA LEU A 149 7.70 25.23 -4.37
C LEU A 149 6.51 24.28 -4.27
N THR A 150 5.26 24.79 -4.35
CA THR A 150 4.07 23.92 -4.41
C THR A 150 4.19 22.91 -5.54
N LYS A 151 4.48 23.39 -6.76
CA LYS A 151 4.61 22.54 -7.94
C LYS A 151 5.75 21.51 -7.76
N GLN A 152 6.94 21.98 -7.38
CA GLN A 152 8.10 21.11 -7.19
C GLN A 152 7.82 20.00 -6.16
N MET A 153 7.38 20.37 -4.95
CA MET A 153 7.18 19.39 -3.89
C MET A 153 6.03 18.44 -4.19
N ALA A 154 4.99 18.91 -4.89
CA ALA A 154 3.91 18.04 -5.33
C ALA A 154 4.35 17.08 -6.44
N GLU A 155 5.25 17.50 -7.34
CA GLU A 155 5.89 16.62 -8.33
C GLU A 155 6.70 15.53 -7.63
N GLU A 156 7.63 15.89 -6.73
CA GLU A 156 8.44 14.94 -5.95
C GLU A 156 7.56 13.95 -5.15
N THR A 157 6.52 14.45 -4.49
CA THR A 157 5.55 13.62 -3.74
C THR A 157 4.88 12.57 -4.63
N ARG A 158 4.50 12.94 -5.86
CA ARG A 158 3.86 12.01 -6.80
C ARG A 158 4.85 11.03 -7.43
N GLU A 159 6.10 11.45 -7.66
CA GLU A 159 7.16 10.58 -8.17
C GLU A 159 7.49 9.45 -7.19
N ASP A 160 7.36 9.71 -5.88
CA ASP A 160 7.49 8.70 -4.82
C ASP A 160 6.25 7.80 -4.66
N GLY A 161 5.29 7.87 -5.60
CA GLY A 161 4.15 6.96 -5.68
C GLY A 161 2.93 7.39 -4.86
N ILE A 162 2.95 8.58 -4.26
CA ILE A 162 1.84 9.11 -3.46
C ILE A 162 0.79 9.74 -4.39
N LYS A 163 -0.46 9.26 -4.31
CA LYS A 163 -1.59 9.80 -5.08
C LYS A 163 -2.09 11.08 -4.42
N VAL A 164 -1.81 12.23 -5.01
CA VAL A 164 -2.22 13.54 -4.47
C VAL A 164 -3.55 13.98 -5.07
N PHE A 165 -4.53 14.21 -4.20
CA PHE A 165 -5.84 14.81 -4.50
C PHE A 165 -5.86 16.26 -4.03
N ALA A 166 -6.37 17.16 -4.88
CA ALA A 166 -6.45 18.59 -4.58
C ALA A 166 -7.91 19.04 -4.53
N ILE A 167 -8.35 19.53 -3.38
CA ILE A 167 -9.66 20.14 -3.16
C ILE A 167 -9.51 21.65 -3.06
N GLY A 168 -10.08 22.34 -4.04
CA GLY A 168 -10.22 23.78 -4.02
C GLY A 168 -11.59 24.22 -3.53
N VAL A 169 -11.62 25.17 -2.59
CA VAL A 169 -12.87 25.75 -2.08
C VAL A 169 -12.98 27.22 -2.50
N GLY A 170 -14.10 27.56 -3.15
CA GLY A 170 -14.39 28.93 -3.55
C GLY A 170 -13.64 29.40 -4.80
N SER A 171 -13.72 30.70 -5.07
CA SER A 171 -13.12 31.33 -6.24
C SER A 171 -11.69 31.84 -6.02
N GLY A 172 -11.18 31.76 -4.79
CA GLY A 172 -9.85 32.24 -4.41
C GLY A 172 -8.70 31.41 -4.97
N VAL A 173 -8.91 30.11 -5.16
CA VAL A 173 -7.92 29.17 -5.72
C VAL A 173 -8.10 28.97 -7.23
N ARG A 174 -6.99 29.04 -7.96
CA ARG A 174 -6.95 28.79 -9.41
C ARG A 174 -6.91 27.30 -9.68
N GLU A 175 -7.55 26.90 -10.76
CA GLU A 175 -7.52 25.51 -11.23
C GLU A 175 -6.11 25.04 -11.57
N GLU A 176 -5.27 25.93 -12.12
CA GLU A 176 -3.85 25.66 -12.37
C GLU A 176 -3.06 25.32 -11.08
N GLU A 177 -3.37 25.97 -9.95
CA GLU A 177 -2.73 25.66 -8.67
C GLU A 177 -3.11 24.25 -8.21
N LEU A 178 -4.40 23.90 -8.28
CA LEU A 178 -4.88 22.57 -7.93
C LEU A 178 -4.29 21.50 -8.85
N LEU A 179 -4.16 21.79 -10.14
CA LEU A 179 -3.53 20.89 -11.10
C LEU A 179 -2.03 20.73 -10.83
N ASN A 180 -1.31 21.78 -10.43
CA ASN A 180 0.09 21.67 -9.99
C ASN A 180 0.23 20.74 -8.77
N ILE A 181 -0.76 20.76 -7.86
CA ILE A 181 -0.80 19.90 -6.66
C ILE A 181 -1.16 18.44 -7.02
N ALA A 182 -2.17 18.21 -7.85
CA ALA A 182 -2.68 16.87 -8.14
C ALA A 182 -1.94 16.15 -9.27
N GLY A 183 -1.35 16.90 -10.22
CA GLY A 183 -0.68 16.39 -11.42
C GLY A 183 -1.61 15.75 -12.47
N ASP A 184 -2.89 15.60 -12.16
CA ASP A 184 -3.91 14.95 -13.00
C ASP A 184 -5.27 15.59 -12.72
N GLU A 185 -5.99 15.99 -13.77
CA GLU A 185 -7.31 16.64 -13.67
C GLU A 185 -8.35 15.74 -12.98
N SER A 186 -8.24 14.42 -13.10
CA SER A 186 -9.16 13.46 -12.45
C SER A 186 -9.06 13.46 -10.91
N ARG A 187 -7.98 14.03 -10.36
CA ARG A 187 -7.74 14.17 -8.92
C ARG A 187 -7.92 15.60 -8.40
N VAL A 188 -8.45 16.49 -9.25
CA VAL A 188 -8.82 17.86 -8.88
C VAL A 188 -10.32 17.93 -8.63
N THR A 189 -10.71 18.43 -7.47
CA THR A 189 -12.12 18.74 -7.16
C THR A 189 -12.23 20.18 -6.71
N LYS A 190 -13.17 20.93 -7.30
CA LYS A 190 -13.44 22.31 -6.91
C LYS A 190 -14.90 22.49 -6.54
N VAL A 191 -15.14 23.09 -5.37
CA VAL A 191 -16.47 23.41 -4.86
C VAL A 191 -16.63 24.91 -4.70
N ASN A 192 -17.86 25.45 -4.78
CA ASN A 192 -18.06 26.90 -4.75
C ASN A 192 -17.90 27.51 -3.35
N ASN A 193 -18.10 26.72 -2.30
CA ASN A 193 -18.01 27.14 -0.91
C ASN A 193 -17.95 25.92 0.02
N TYR A 194 -17.64 26.16 1.30
CA TYR A 194 -17.46 25.10 2.29
C TYR A 194 -18.73 24.28 2.60
N ASN A 195 -19.94 24.73 2.25
CA ASN A 195 -21.15 23.90 2.42
C ASN A 195 -21.27 22.82 1.34
N GLU A 196 -20.54 22.95 0.22
CA GLU A 196 -20.57 21.99 -0.88
C GLU A 196 -19.55 20.85 -0.70
N LEU A 197 -18.73 20.89 0.35
CA LEU A 197 -17.80 19.79 0.69
C LEU A 197 -18.55 18.48 0.98
N ASP A 198 -19.72 18.56 1.61
CA ASP A 198 -20.57 17.39 1.88
C ASP A 198 -21.00 16.69 0.57
N LEU A 199 -21.17 17.45 -0.52
CA LEU A 199 -21.60 16.92 -1.81
C LEU A 199 -20.55 16.04 -2.49
N ILE A 200 -19.26 16.29 -2.20
CA ILE A 200 -18.14 15.57 -2.80
C ILE A 200 -17.63 14.43 -1.92
N THR A 201 -18.08 14.34 -0.67
CA THR A 201 -17.54 13.40 0.34
C THR A 201 -17.59 11.95 -0.15
N GLU A 202 -18.74 11.52 -0.66
CA GLU A 202 -18.95 10.15 -1.17
C GLU A 202 -18.05 9.85 -2.37
N THR A 203 -18.04 10.75 -3.35
CA THR A 203 -17.28 10.57 -4.59
C THR A 203 -15.79 10.57 -4.31
N LEU A 204 -15.32 11.49 -3.47
CA LEU A 204 -13.93 11.56 -3.08
C LEU A 204 -13.50 10.35 -2.27
N ALA A 205 -14.32 9.90 -1.29
CA ALA A 205 -14.05 8.68 -0.55
C ALA A 205 -13.97 7.46 -1.49
N ALA A 206 -14.83 7.39 -2.50
CA ALA A 206 -14.80 6.34 -3.51
C ALA A 206 -13.59 6.42 -4.48
N GLN A 207 -13.04 7.60 -4.74
CA GLN A 207 -11.85 7.78 -5.58
C GLN A 207 -10.54 7.52 -4.82
N THR A 208 -10.53 7.87 -3.53
CA THR A 208 -9.37 7.71 -2.63
C THR A 208 -9.31 6.30 -2.03
N CYS A 209 -10.47 5.69 -1.74
CA CYS A 209 -10.60 4.25 -1.63
C CYS A 209 -10.35 3.65 -3.00
N ILE A 210 -9.40 2.73 -3.14
CA ILE A 210 -9.29 1.99 -4.40
C ILE A 210 -10.52 1.09 -4.52
N GLN A 211 -11.50 1.53 -5.30
CA GLN A 211 -12.36 0.58 -5.98
C GLN A 211 -11.47 -0.15 -6.98
N LYS A 212 -11.16 -1.42 -6.71
CA LYS A 212 -11.06 -2.35 -7.83
C LYS A 212 -12.47 -2.39 -8.39
N GLU A 213 -12.75 -1.60 -9.42
CA GLU A 213 -13.92 -1.84 -10.23
C GLU A 213 -13.81 -3.28 -10.69
N LYS A 214 -14.62 -4.17 -10.10
CA LYS A 214 -14.81 -5.48 -10.69
C LYS A 214 -15.40 -5.20 -12.07
N PRO A 215 -14.77 -5.63 -13.17
CA PRO A 215 -15.28 -5.31 -14.50
C PRO A 215 -16.74 -5.71 -14.58
N THR A 216 -17.63 -4.73 -14.73
CA THR A 216 -19.04 -5.00 -15.03
C THR A 216 -19.03 -5.62 -16.42
N THR A 217 -19.34 -6.91 -16.46
CA THR A 217 -19.20 -7.77 -17.62
C THR A 217 -20.11 -7.28 -18.75
N THR A 218 -19.57 -6.41 -19.60
CA THR A 218 -20.04 -6.27 -20.98
C THR A 218 -19.17 -7.23 -21.77
N GLU A 219 -19.75 -8.31 -22.30
CA GLU A 219 -19.04 -9.36 -23.04
C GLU A 219 -18.26 -8.77 -24.22
N LEU A 220 -16.99 -8.45 -23.99
CA LEU A 220 -15.94 -8.43 -25.01
C LEU A 220 -15.28 -9.82 -25.03
N PRO A 221 -14.74 -10.26 -26.19
CA PRO A 221 -14.33 -11.64 -26.38
C PRO A 221 -13.32 -12.04 -25.31
N LYS A 222 -13.59 -13.16 -24.63
CA LYS A 222 -12.78 -13.73 -23.56
C LYS A 222 -11.33 -13.88 -24.01
N THR A 223 -10.47 -12.93 -23.65
CA THR A 223 -9.04 -13.22 -23.50
C THR A 223 -8.94 -14.08 -22.26
N GLU A 224 -8.74 -15.38 -22.48
CA GLU A 224 -8.57 -16.40 -21.46
C GLU A 224 -7.53 -15.96 -20.42
N LYS A 225 -7.89 -16.05 -19.13
CA LYS A 225 -7.00 -15.58 -18.06
C LYS A 225 -5.86 -16.58 -17.85
N CYS A 226 -4.67 -16.07 -17.52
CA CYS A 226 -3.43 -16.84 -17.44
C CYS A 226 -3.54 -18.14 -16.62
N GLY A 227 -4.12 -18.09 -15.42
CA GLY A 227 -4.22 -19.27 -14.56
C GLY A 227 -5.41 -20.20 -14.85
N GLU A 228 -6.28 -19.90 -15.83
CA GLU A 228 -7.40 -20.79 -16.19
C GLU A 228 -6.91 -22.11 -16.81
N LYS A 229 -5.92 -22.04 -17.71
CA LYS A 229 -5.32 -23.22 -18.36
C LYS A 229 -4.16 -23.81 -17.57
N THR A 230 -3.41 -22.96 -16.88
CA THR A 230 -2.22 -23.34 -16.15
C THR A 230 -2.32 -22.88 -14.70
N PRO A 231 -3.11 -23.60 -13.85
CA PRO A 231 -3.12 -23.37 -12.42
C PRO A 231 -1.68 -23.34 -11.88
N THR A 232 -1.40 -22.48 -10.92
CA THR A 232 -0.03 -22.27 -10.42
C THR A 232 -0.04 -22.16 -8.90
N ASP A 233 0.85 -22.91 -8.24
CA ASP A 233 1.11 -22.81 -6.81
C ASP A 233 2.46 -22.10 -6.63
N LEU A 234 2.41 -20.88 -6.10
CA LEU A 234 3.55 -19.97 -5.99
C LEU A 234 3.97 -19.83 -4.52
N TYR A 235 5.18 -20.25 -4.19
CA TYR A 235 5.77 -20.03 -2.87
C TYR A 235 6.76 -18.87 -2.90
N TYR A 236 6.68 -17.98 -1.91
CA TYR A 236 7.74 -17.04 -1.58
C TYR A 236 8.56 -17.57 -0.41
N VAL A 237 9.89 -17.59 -0.56
CA VAL A 237 10.81 -18.08 0.47
C VAL A 237 11.82 -16.99 0.79
N PHE A 238 11.90 -16.56 2.05
CA PHE A 238 12.84 -15.53 2.47
C PHE A 238 13.15 -15.60 3.96
N ASN A 239 14.35 -15.19 4.35
CA ASN A 239 14.76 -15.12 5.75
C ASN A 239 14.83 -13.65 6.21
N PRO A 240 13.88 -13.17 7.03
CA PRO A 240 13.90 -11.78 7.50
C PRO A 240 15.16 -11.40 8.27
N VAL A 241 15.80 -12.35 8.96
CA VAL A 241 16.97 -12.10 9.79
C VAL A 241 18.18 -11.73 8.94
N THR A 242 18.43 -12.46 7.84
CA THR A 242 19.56 -12.16 6.94
C THR A 242 19.26 -10.97 6.02
N LEU A 243 18.00 -10.77 5.64
CA LEU A 243 17.59 -9.61 4.86
C LEU A 243 17.68 -8.30 5.64
N GLY A 244 17.39 -8.32 6.94
CA GLY A 244 17.23 -7.10 7.73
C GLY A 244 15.91 -6.38 7.45
N LEU A 245 15.65 -5.29 8.16
CA LEU A 245 14.34 -4.61 8.18
C LEU A 245 13.94 -4.08 6.80
N ASP A 246 14.81 -3.30 6.16
CA ASP A 246 14.47 -2.60 4.90
C ASP A 246 14.22 -3.59 3.75
N ALA A 247 15.08 -4.59 3.60
CA ALA A 247 14.92 -5.60 2.56
C ALA A 247 13.73 -6.54 2.86
N THR A 248 13.44 -6.83 4.13
CA THR A 248 12.21 -7.55 4.51
C THR A 248 10.96 -6.75 4.15
N ALA A 249 10.96 -5.44 4.44
CA ALA A 249 9.87 -4.55 4.12
C ALA A 249 9.68 -4.49 2.59
N TRP A 250 10.77 -4.35 1.83
CA TRP A 250 10.77 -4.48 0.37
C TRP A 250 10.18 -5.80 -0.12
N THR A 251 10.56 -6.94 0.49
CA THR A 251 10.05 -8.28 0.13
C THR A 251 8.55 -8.36 0.33
N THR A 252 8.03 -7.84 1.43
CA THR A 252 6.57 -7.81 1.67
C THR A 252 5.83 -6.93 0.64
N SER A 253 6.42 -5.80 0.23
CA SER A 253 5.88 -4.99 -0.86
C SER A 253 5.91 -5.70 -2.20
N PHE A 254 6.99 -6.44 -2.50
CA PHE A 254 7.12 -7.21 -3.73
C PHE A 254 6.06 -8.31 -3.83
N ILE A 255 5.85 -9.05 -2.74
CA ILE A 255 4.77 -10.05 -2.64
C ILE A 255 3.41 -9.37 -2.82
N SER A 256 3.15 -8.29 -2.07
CA SER A 256 1.90 -7.52 -2.14
C SER A 256 1.60 -7.01 -3.56
N ASN A 257 2.58 -6.42 -4.23
CA ASN A 257 2.45 -5.94 -5.61
C ASN A 257 2.12 -7.07 -6.57
N THR A 258 2.71 -8.26 -6.38
CA THR A 258 2.48 -9.41 -7.24
C THR A 258 1.06 -9.95 -7.07
N ILE A 259 0.64 -10.22 -5.83
CA ILE A 259 -0.69 -10.81 -5.55
C ILE A 259 -1.84 -9.84 -5.80
N LYS A 260 -1.57 -8.52 -5.84
CA LYS A 260 -2.57 -7.51 -6.21
C LYS A 260 -2.90 -7.51 -7.71
N SER A 261 -2.09 -8.14 -8.57
CA SER A 261 -2.31 -8.15 -10.01
C SER A 261 -3.59 -8.91 -10.40
N GLU A 262 -4.40 -8.32 -11.28
CA GLU A 262 -5.59 -8.97 -11.84
C GLU A 262 -5.27 -10.10 -12.81
N ASP A 263 -4.02 -10.20 -13.27
CA ASP A 263 -3.57 -11.29 -14.14
C ASP A 263 -3.46 -12.62 -13.41
N LEU A 264 -3.31 -12.56 -12.08
CA LEU A 264 -3.10 -13.71 -11.22
C LEU A 264 -4.35 -14.03 -10.37
N ASP A 265 -5.48 -13.37 -10.61
CA ASP A 265 -6.69 -13.52 -9.79
C ASP A 265 -7.41 -14.87 -9.94
N VAL A 266 -7.14 -15.59 -11.04
CA VAL A 266 -7.72 -16.90 -11.35
C VAL A 266 -6.60 -17.94 -11.44
N GLY A 267 -6.77 -19.06 -10.74
CA GLY A 267 -5.91 -20.24 -10.89
C GLY A 267 -4.61 -20.23 -10.08
N PHE A 268 -4.28 -19.13 -9.40
CA PHE A 268 -3.10 -19.05 -8.54
C PHE A 268 -3.42 -19.37 -7.07
N ARG A 269 -2.49 -20.04 -6.39
CA ARG A 269 -2.44 -20.18 -4.93
C ARG A 269 -1.07 -19.71 -4.46
N TYR A 270 -1.03 -19.11 -3.28
CA TYR A 270 0.19 -18.50 -2.73
C TYR A 270 0.54 -19.14 -1.39
N GLY A 271 1.81 -19.46 -1.23
CA GLY A 271 2.42 -19.87 0.03
C GLY A 271 3.57 -18.93 0.40
N VAL A 272 3.83 -18.77 1.69
CA VAL A 272 5.00 -18.04 2.18
C VAL A 272 5.70 -18.94 3.19
N ILE A 273 7.00 -19.16 3.00
CA ILE A 273 7.89 -19.76 3.99
C ILE A 273 8.86 -18.65 4.39
N SER A 274 8.59 -18.07 5.55
CA SER A 274 9.45 -17.06 6.16
C SER A 274 9.67 -17.37 7.63
N GLY A 275 10.80 -16.90 8.15
CA GLY A 275 11.12 -16.96 9.57
C GLY A 275 12.35 -17.79 9.91
N SER A 276 12.66 -17.80 11.18
CA SER A 276 13.69 -18.60 11.84
C SER A 276 13.16 -20.01 12.07
N CYS A 277 13.18 -20.86 11.03
CA CYS A 277 12.74 -22.24 11.14
C CYS A 277 13.89 -23.14 11.64
N PRO A 278 13.64 -24.13 12.54
CA PRO A 278 12.41 -24.28 13.33
C PRO A 278 12.36 -23.22 14.46
N ASP A 279 11.15 -22.98 14.99
CA ASP A 279 10.84 -21.97 16.01
C ASP A 279 11.93 -21.89 17.08
N ASP A 280 12.77 -20.87 16.95
CA ASP A 280 13.89 -20.63 17.85
C ASP A 280 13.39 -19.80 19.03
N GLU A 281 12.75 -20.45 20.00
CA GLU A 281 12.30 -19.81 21.25
C GLU A 281 13.46 -19.39 22.15
N GLY A 282 14.71 -19.55 21.70
CA GLY A 282 15.91 -19.37 22.50
C GLY A 282 16.19 -20.60 23.35
N PHE A 283 16.74 -20.37 24.54
CA PHE A 283 16.87 -21.38 25.58
C PHE A 283 16.83 -20.74 26.96
N ASP A 284 16.22 -21.43 27.93
CA ASP A 284 16.03 -20.94 29.29
C ASP A 284 17.31 -21.09 30.16
N LEU A 285 17.35 -20.38 31.30
CA LEU A 285 18.52 -20.33 32.18
C LEU A 285 18.96 -21.71 32.72
N ASP A 286 18.04 -22.67 32.77
CA ASP A 286 18.21 -24.02 33.29
C ASP A 286 18.17 -25.10 32.19
N GLU A 287 18.22 -24.72 30.91
CA GLU A 287 18.15 -25.68 29.81
C GLU A 287 19.48 -26.41 29.53
N TYR A 288 20.61 -25.75 29.81
CA TYR A 288 21.95 -26.32 29.59
C TYR A 288 22.81 -26.25 30.85
N ASP A 289 23.40 -27.38 31.23
CA ASP A 289 24.27 -27.52 32.41
C ASP A 289 25.75 -27.21 32.12
N SER A 290 26.12 -27.02 30.85
CA SER A 290 27.51 -26.79 30.44
C SER A 290 27.67 -25.71 29.37
N VAL A 291 28.82 -25.04 29.42
CA VAL A 291 29.20 -24.03 28.41
C VAL A 291 29.38 -24.67 27.03
N ASP A 292 29.78 -25.94 26.96
CA ASP A 292 30.00 -26.62 25.68
C ASP A 292 28.67 -26.96 25.00
N ASP A 293 27.64 -27.36 25.76
CA ASP A 293 26.29 -27.55 25.23
C ASP A 293 25.67 -26.23 24.73
N ILE A 294 25.90 -25.13 25.47
CA ILE A 294 25.48 -23.78 25.03
C ILE A 294 26.21 -23.39 23.73
N ARG A 295 27.51 -23.67 23.61
CA ARG A 295 28.25 -23.37 22.38
C ARG A 295 27.74 -24.17 21.20
N GLU A 296 27.47 -25.46 21.38
CA GLU A 296 26.89 -26.31 20.35
C GLU A 296 25.48 -25.82 19.97
N ARG A 297 24.65 -25.45 20.96
CA ARG A 297 23.34 -24.81 20.73
C ARG A 297 23.48 -23.52 19.92
N LEU A 298 24.46 -22.68 20.24
CA LEU A 298 24.66 -21.39 19.59
C LEU A 298 25.15 -21.50 18.14
N GLN A 299 25.83 -22.58 17.75
CA GLN A 299 26.31 -22.79 16.38
C GLN A 299 25.18 -22.79 15.35
N GLN A 300 23.93 -23.09 15.73
CA GLN A 300 22.79 -23.03 14.80
C GLN A 300 22.32 -21.60 14.47
N TYR A 301 22.78 -20.59 15.22
CA TYR A 301 22.57 -19.19 14.83
C TYR A 301 23.56 -18.75 13.74
N ASP A 302 24.70 -19.45 13.62
CA ASP A 302 25.72 -19.17 12.60
C ASP A 302 25.42 -19.82 11.25
N THR A 303 24.45 -20.74 11.18
CA THR A 303 24.06 -21.40 9.92
C THR A 303 23.13 -20.51 9.10
N ASN A 304 23.38 -20.44 7.79
CA ASN A 304 22.45 -19.78 6.89
C ASN A 304 21.11 -20.54 6.87
N ARG A 305 20.03 -19.84 7.16
CA ARG A 305 18.70 -20.44 7.29
C ARG A 305 17.93 -20.45 5.97
N LEU A 306 18.30 -19.62 4.99
CA LEU A 306 17.58 -19.57 3.72
C LEU A 306 17.60 -20.93 2.98
N PRO A 307 18.74 -21.64 2.87
CA PRO A 307 18.76 -23.00 2.32
C PRO A 307 17.85 -24.00 3.06
N GLN A 308 17.72 -23.88 4.38
CA GLN A 308 16.86 -24.74 5.19
C GLN A 308 15.36 -24.44 4.97
N LEU A 309 15.01 -23.16 4.75
CA LEU A 309 13.66 -22.77 4.36
C LEU A 309 13.29 -23.32 2.97
N VAL A 310 14.26 -23.37 2.06
CA VAL A 310 14.10 -23.98 0.73
C VAL A 310 13.96 -25.51 0.85
N GLU A 311 14.71 -26.15 1.74
CA GLU A 311 14.55 -27.58 2.05
C GLU A 311 13.16 -27.91 2.63
N ARG A 312 12.59 -27.03 3.46
CA ARG A 312 11.20 -27.16 3.90
C ARG A 312 10.22 -27.11 2.72
N LEU A 313 10.42 -26.18 1.78
CA LEU A 313 9.61 -26.12 0.55
C LEU A 313 9.69 -27.42 -0.25
N LEU A 314 10.90 -27.99 -0.40
CA LEU A 314 11.14 -29.26 -1.07
C LEU A 314 10.38 -30.42 -0.42
N ASN A 315 10.39 -30.49 0.91
CA ASN A 315 9.85 -31.62 1.66
C ASN A 315 8.31 -31.67 1.65
N ASP A 316 7.63 -30.55 1.91
CA ASP A 316 6.17 -30.56 2.08
C ASP A 316 5.41 -29.37 1.47
N GLY A 317 6.09 -28.34 0.97
CA GLY A 317 5.41 -27.09 0.59
C GLY A 317 4.38 -27.27 -0.53
N TYR A 318 4.64 -28.14 -1.51
CA TYR A 318 3.69 -28.45 -2.59
C TYR A 318 2.82 -29.69 -2.33
N SER A 319 2.80 -30.21 -1.10
CA SER A 319 1.93 -31.34 -0.74
C SER A 319 0.46 -30.91 -0.67
N GLU A 320 -0.46 -31.86 -0.85
CA GLU A 320 -1.90 -31.61 -0.69
C GLU A 320 -2.25 -31.12 0.72
N GLU A 321 -1.51 -31.55 1.75
CA GLU A 321 -1.69 -31.11 3.14
C GLU A 321 -1.40 -29.61 3.33
N LYS A 322 -0.47 -29.05 2.54
CA LYS A 322 -0.18 -27.61 2.49
C LYS A 322 -0.99 -26.87 1.42
N GLY A 323 -1.97 -27.53 0.82
CA GLY A 323 -2.85 -26.95 -0.20
C GLY A 323 -2.28 -26.98 -1.62
N GLY A 324 -1.21 -27.74 -1.86
CA GLY A 324 -0.64 -27.98 -3.18
C GLY A 324 -1.58 -28.78 -4.08
N ARG A 325 -1.47 -28.54 -5.39
CA ARG A 325 -2.31 -29.13 -6.44
C ARG A 325 -1.45 -29.92 -7.42
N THR A 326 -1.85 -31.16 -7.67
CA THR A 326 -1.13 -32.06 -8.59
C THR A 326 -1.11 -31.56 -10.04
N GLU A 327 -2.14 -30.82 -10.46
CA GLU A 327 -2.30 -30.25 -11.80
C GLU A 327 -1.66 -28.86 -11.96
N ALA A 328 -1.20 -28.25 -10.87
CA ALA A 328 -0.65 -26.90 -10.89
C ALA A 328 0.85 -26.90 -11.19
N ARG A 329 1.31 -25.85 -11.89
CA ARG A 329 2.73 -25.52 -11.98
C ARG A 329 3.24 -25.17 -10.58
N LYS A 330 4.35 -25.77 -10.19
CA LYS A 330 5.05 -25.43 -8.94
C LYS A 330 6.03 -24.30 -9.22
N VAL A 331 5.91 -23.19 -8.50
CA VAL A 331 6.80 -22.04 -8.65
C VAL A 331 7.31 -21.60 -7.30
N ALA A 332 8.61 -21.34 -7.20
CA ALA A 332 9.27 -20.78 -6.04
C ALA A 332 9.89 -19.43 -6.39
N VAL A 333 9.72 -18.43 -5.53
CA VAL A 333 10.40 -17.15 -5.58
C VAL A 333 11.22 -17.03 -4.31
N ILE A 334 12.54 -17.10 -4.45
CA ILE A 334 13.47 -17.05 -3.33
C ILE A 334 14.03 -15.63 -3.27
N VAL A 335 13.94 -14.99 -2.09
CA VAL A 335 14.46 -13.63 -1.89
C VAL A 335 15.72 -13.68 -1.05
N SER A 336 16.80 -13.13 -1.59
CA SER A 336 18.13 -13.14 -0.98
C SER A 336 18.81 -11.78 -1.16
N SER A 337 19.66 -11.41 -0.21
CA SER A 337 20.51 -10.21 -0.29
C SER A 337 21.84 -10.46 -1.01
N GLY A 338 22.09 -11.68 -1.49
CA GLY A 338 23.27 -11.99 -2.30
C GLY A 338 24.57 -12.17 -1.51
N ASP A 339 24.52 -12.57 -0.23
CA ASP A 339 25.73 -12.98 0.49
C ASP A 339 26.37 -14.19 -0.20
N SER A 340 27.66 -14.13 -0.52
CA SER A 340 28.29 -15.16 -1.37
C SER A 340 28.24 -16.55 -0.76
N LYS A 341 28.31 -16.69 0.58
CA LYS A 341 28.20 -17.99 1.24
C LYS A 341 26.76 -18.51 1.21
N GLU A 342 25.79 -17.61 1.35
CA GLU A 342 24.37 -17.94 1.15
C GLU A 342 24.10 -18.49 -0.24
N VAL A 343 24.64 -17.83 -1.27
CA VAL A 343 24.40 -18.18 -2.68
C VAL A 343 24.98 -19.54 -3.04
N ASP A 344 26.18 -19.86 -2.53
CA ASP A 344 26.80 -21.17 -2.75
C ASP A 344 25.94 -22.30 -2.15
N GLU A 345 25.49 -22.17 -0.90
CA GLU A 345 24.63 -23.16 -0.23
C GLU A 345 23.22 -23.23 -0.83
N LEU A 346 22.71 -22.11 -1.34
CA LEU A 346 21.40 -22.02 -1.97
C LEU A 346 21.38 -22.75 -3.32
N SER A 347 22.49 -22.76 -4.06
CA SER A 347 22.58 -23.32 -5.41
C SER A 347 22.22 -24.81 -5.45
N ASP A 348 22.70 -25.60 -4.48
CA ASP A 348 22.38 -27.03 -4.39
C ASP A 348 20.88 -27.25 -4.15
N ARG A 349 20.27 -26.48 -3.24
CA ARG A 349 18.83 -26.59 -2.92
C ARG A 349 17.94 -26.12 -4.06
N VAL A 350 18.38 -25.11 -4.82
CA VAL A 350 17.70 -24.65 -6.03
C VAL A 350 17.76 -25.71 -7.12
N ALA A 351 18.90 -26.37 -7.31
CA ALA A 351 19.02 -27.47 -8.26
C ALA A 351 18.05 -28.61 -7.94
N GLU A 352 17.93 -29.01 -6.67
CA GLU A 352 16.96 -30.01 -6.22
C GLU A 352 15.50 -29.59 -6.50
N LEU A 353 15.15 -28.31 -6.30
CA LEU A 353 13.80 -27.80 -6.63
C LEU A 353 13.50 -27.96 -8.12
N ILE A 354 14.47 -27.61 -8.96
CA ILE A 354 14.35 -27.69 -10.42
C ILE A 354 14.23 -29.14 -10.87
N GLU A 355 15.01 -30.06 -10.30
CA GLU A 355 14.90 -31.50 -10.56
C GLU A 355 13.51 -32.05 -10.18
N ASN A 356 12.89 -31.49 -9.14
CA ASN A 356 11.52 -31.81 -8.73
C ASN A 356 10.42 -31.07 -9.53
N GLY A 357 10.79 -30.41 -10.63
CA GLY A 357 9.88 -29.74 -11.56
C GLY A 357 9.35 -28.39 -11.06
N VAL A 358 10.04 -27.76 -10.10
CA VAL A 358 9.70 -26.42 -9.61
C VAL A 358 10.40 -25.37 -10.48
N THR A 359 9.64 -24.40 -10.98
CA THR A 359 10.22 -23.21 -11.63
C THR A 359 10.70 -22.25 -10.55
N VAL A 360 11.98 -21.89 -10.56
CA VAL A 360 12.58 -21.05 -9.51
C VAL A 360 12.93 -19.66 -10.04
N PHE A 361 12.51 -18.63 -9.33
CA PHE A 361 12.90 -17.24 -9.53
C PHE A 361 13.71 -16.73 -8.33
N ILE A 362 14.70 -15.89 -8.59
CA ILE A 362 15.46 -15.19 -7.54
C ILE A 362 15.08 -13.71 -7.56
N ALA A 363 14.57 -13.21 -6.44
CA ALA A 363 14.37 -11.79 -6.22
C ALA A 363 15.51 -11.22 -5.37
N ASP A 364 15.96 -10.04 -5.74
CA ASP A 364 17.09 -9.36 -5.09
C ASP A 364 16.65 -7.95 -4.68
N PRO A 365 16.46 -7.68 -3.38
CA PRO A 365 16.03 -6.36 -2.90
C PRO A 365 16.99 -5.22 -3.28
N SER A 366 18.28 -5.51 -3.51
CA SER A 366 19.26 -4.50 -3.93
C SER A 366 19.07 -4.10 -5.40
N GLY A 367 18.49 -4.98 -6.21
CA GLY A 367 18.34 -4.82 -7.65
C GLY A 367 19.66 -4.88 -8.42
N GLU A 368 20.75 -5.37 -7.82
CA GLU A 368 22.06 -5.54 -8.47
C GLU A 368 22.09 -6.73 -9.43
N GLY A 369 21.13 -7.65 -9.29
CA GLY A 369 20.91 -8.74 -10.23
C GLY A 369 21.59 -10.02 -9.77
N LEU A 370 21.17 -10.51 -8.62
CA LEU A 370 21.61 -11.80 -8.07
C LEU A 370 21.32 -12.97 -9.02
N THR A 371 22.34 -13.77 -9.29
CA THR A 371 22.25 -14.98 -10.11
C THR A 371 22.51 -16.23 -9.26
N VAL A 372 21.60 -17.20 -9.35
CA VAL A 372 21.75 -18.55 -8.81
C VAL A 372 21.55 -19.52 -9.96
N ASP A 373 22.42 -20.51 -10.09
CA ASP A 373 22.39 -21.43 -11.23
C ASP A 373 21.03 -22.15 -11.35
N GLY A 374 20.47 -22.16 -12.55
CA GLY A 374 19.18 -22.77 -12.86
C GLY A 374 17.95 -21.92 -12.50
N ALA A 375 18.07 -20.91 -11.64
CA ALA A 375 16.98 -20.01 -11.32
C ALA A 375 16.95 -18.78 -12.25
N THR A 376 15.75 -18.23 -12.45
CA THR A 376 15.56 -17.02 -13.27
C THR A 376 15.66 -15.76 -12.40
N PRO A 377 16.62 -14.85 -12.65
CA PRO A 377 16.71 -13.61 -11.88
C PRO A 377 15.57 -12.66 -12.23
N LEU A 378 14.97 -12.03 -11.22
CA LEU A 378 14.03 -10.94 -11.39
C LEU A 378 14.80 -9.62 -11.45
N THR A 379 14.62 -8.88 -12.54
CA THR A 379 15.32 -7.61 -12.76
C THR A 379 14.44 -6.42 -12.42
N GLY A 380 15.03 -5.38 -11.83
CA GLY A 380 14.36 -4.14 -11.47
C GLY A 380 14.82 -3.58 -10.11
N ARG A 381 14.93 -2.26 -10.01
CA ARG A 381 15.40 -1.56 -8.79
C ARG A 381 14.34 -1.38 -7.71
N SER A 382 13.09 -1.78 -7.96
CA SER A 382 11.98 -1.65 -7.01
C SER A 382 11.17 -2.94 -6.94
N SER A 383 10.51 -3.13 -5.80
CA SER A 383 9.59 -4.24 -5.55
C SER A 383 8.45 -4.28 -6.58
N ARG A 384 8.03 -3.12 -7.09
CA ARG A 384 7.04 -3.00 -8.17
C ARG A 384 7.58 -3.53 -9.50
N LEU A 385 8.78 -3.10 -9.91
CA LEU A 385 9.36 -3.53 -11.19
C LEU A 385 9.66 -5.03 -11.19
N GLN A 386 10.20 -5.58 -10.11
CA GLN A 386 10.43 -7.03 -10.03
C GLN A 386 9.12 -7.81 -10.01
N SER A 387 8.06 -7.28 -9.38
CA SER A 387 6.71 -7.85 -9.45
C SER A 387 6.18 -7.86 -10.90
N GLU A 388 6.30 -6.76 -11.63
CA GLU A 388 5.88 -6.66 -13.04
C GLU A 388 6.65 -7.67 -13.92
N THR A 389 7.97 -7.81 -13.70
CA THR A 389 8.81 -8.83 -14.36
C THR A 389 8.33 -10.25 -14.05
N LEU A 390 8.09 -10.57 -12.78
CA LEU A 390 7.59 -11.89 -12.37
C LEU A 390 6.24 -12.20 -13.00
N ILE A 391 5.29 -11.25 -12.98
CA ILE A 391 3.98 -11.41 -13.61
C ILE A 391 4.12 -11.70 -15.10
N GLY A 392 4.96 -10.95 -15.81
CA GLY A 392 5.22 -11.16 -17.24
C GLY A 392 5.79 -12.56 -17.53
N LEU A 393 6.66 -13.08 -16.66
CA LEU A 393 7.25 -14.41 -16.79
C LEU A 393 6.26 -15.53 -16.44
N LEU A 394 5.39 -15.32 -15.45
CA LEU A 394 4.34 -16.27 -15.07
C LEU A 394 3.24 -16.37 -16.13
N CYS A 395 3.00 -15.26 -16.85
CA CYS A 395 1.91 -15.08 -17.80
C CYS A 395 2.39 -14.45 -19.14
N PRO A 396 3.17 -15.20 -19.93
CA PRO A 396 3.85 -14.67 -21.13
C PRO A 396 2.93 -14.43 -22.34
N THR A 397 1.67 -14.88 -22.31
CA THR A 397 0.71 -14.75 -23.43
C THR A 397 -0.11 -13.46 -23.40
N LYS A 398 0.43 -12.40 -22.81
CA LYS A 398 -0.04 -11.03 -23.06
C LYS A 398 0.49 -10.49 -24.38
#